data_AF-A0A8J2VNR0-F1
#
_entry.id   AF-A0A8J2VNR0-F1
#
_cell.length_a   1.000
_cell.length_b   1.000
_cell.length_c   1.000
_cell.angle_alpha   90.00
_cell.angle_beta   90.00
_cell.angle_gamma   90.00
#
_symmetry.space_group_name_H-M   'P 1'
#
loop_
_entity.id
_entity.type
_entity.pdbx_description
1 polymer ?
#
loop_
_entity_poly.entity_id
_entity_poly.type
_entity_poly.pdbx_seq_one_letter_code
_entity_poly.pdbx_strand_id
1 'polypeptide(L)' 'MRKVFDYMTKEEKQKAVALFAQDIAELEKEQELEDEKGYPRVIKDAIEETIQRYKRDVEYLKNELKKQGTETES' A
#
# COMPACT_ATOMS: atom_id res chain seq x y z
N MET A 1 -4.07 11.05 2.53
CA MET A 1 -3.26 10.66 1.35
C MET A 1 -1.89 11.30 1.43
N ARG A 2 -0.81 10.56 1.10
CA ARG A 2 0.56 11.09 1.17
C ARG A 2 0.78 12.08 0.02
N LYS A 3 1.20 13.31 0.37
CA LYS A 3 1.51 14.37 -0.61
C LYS A 3 2.62 14.00 -1.61
N VAL A 4 3.48 13.04 -1.26
CA VAL A 4 4.59 12.61 -2.11
C VAL A 4 4.11 12.01 -3.44
N PHE A 5 2.92 11.39 -3.47
CA PHE A 5 2.40 10.76 -4.68
C PHE A 5 2.02 11.76 -5.77
N ASP A 6 1.75 13.01 -5.41
CA ASP A 6 1.39 14.06 -6.36
C ASP A 6 2.58 14.49 -7.23
N TYR A 7 3.81 14.20 -6.77
CA TYR A 7 5.06 14.52 -7.47
C TYR A 7 5.66 13.31 -8.19
N MET A 8 5.01 12.14 -8.13
CA MET A 8 5.48 10.92 -8.79
C MET A 8 5.01 10.87 -10.25
N THR A 9 5.91 10.43 -11.13
CA THR A 9 5.60 10.04 -12.51
C THR A 9 4.70 8.79 -12.54
N LYS A 10 4.11 8.51 -13.71
CA LYS A 10 3.28 7.31 -13.93
C LYS A 10 4.05 6.02 -13.59
N GLU A 11 5.29 5.91 -14.04
CA GLU A 11 6.15 4.73 -13.80
C GLU A 11 6.49 4.57 -12.31
N GLU A 12 6.81 5.68 -11.62
CA GLU A 12 7.06 5.67 -10.18
C GLU A 12 5.81 5.26 -9.39
N LYS A 13 4.63 5.74 -9.78
CA LYS A 13 3.35 5.33 -9.18
C LYS A 13 3.11 3.83 -9.39
N GLN A 14 3.37 3.29 -10.58
CA GLN A 14 3.26 1.85 -10.86
C GLN A 14 4.21 1.02 -10.01
N LYS A 15 5.47 1.45 -9.92
CA LYS A 15 6.48 0.81 -9.07
C LYS A 15 6.09 0.85 -7.60
N ALA A 16 5.58 1.99 -7.13
CA ALA A 16 5.10 2.13 -5.75
C ALA A 16 3.94 1.17 -5.44
N VAL A 17 2.99 1.00 -6.37
CA VAL A 17 1.90 0.01 -6.22
C VAL A 17 2.46 -1.41 -6.09
N ALA A 18 3.46 -1.79 -6.89
CA ALA A 18 4.08 -3.11 -6.81
C ALA A 18 4.80 -3.32 -5.46
N LEU A 19 5.54 -2.32 -4.99
CA LEU A 19 6.24 -2.38 -3.71
C LEU A 19 5.26 -2.47 -2.53
N PHE A 20 4.22 -1.63 -2.50
CA PHE A 20 3.19 -1.73 -1.46
C PHE A 20 2.49 -3.09 -1.45
N ALA A 21 2.26 -3.70 -2.62
CA ALA A 21 1.66 -5.04 -2.68
C ALA A 21 2.59 -6.12 -2.08
N GLN A 22 3.91 -5.99 -2.28
CA GLN A 22 4.90 -6.87 -1.65
C GLN A 22 4.92 -6.67 -0.13
N ASP A 23 5.01 -5.42 0.34
CA ASP A 23 5.01 -5.11 1.77
C ASP A 23 3.73 -5.59 2.47
N ILE A 24 2.56 -5.43 1.84
CA ILE A 24 1.29 -5.94 2.38
C ILE A 24 1.36 -7.45 2.54
N ALA A 25 1.84 -8.18 1.52
CA ALA A 25 1.92 -9.63 1.58
C ALA A 25 2.91 -10.12 2.64
N GLU A 26 4.01 -9.40 2.88
CA GLU A 26 4.94 -9.70 3.98
C GLU A 26 4.32 -9.42 5.34
N LEU A 27 3.62 -8.31 5.51
CA LEU A 27 2.92 -7.95 6.75
C LEU A 27 1.76 -8.90 7.06
N GLU A 28 1.02 -9.35 6.05
CA GLU A 28 -0.06 -10.34 6.21
C GLU A 28 0.52 -11.69 6.69
N LYS A 29 1.66 -12.14 6.14
CA LYS A 29 2.37 -13.32 6.66
C LYS A 29 2.88 -13.11 8.09
N GLU A 30 3.37 -11.92 8.40
CA GLU A 30 3.83 -11.58 9.75
C GLU A 30 2.67 -11.60 10.77
N GLN A 31 1.49 -11.14 10.34
CA GLN A 31 0.25 -11.19 11.12
C GLN A 31 -0.22 -12.64 11.36
N GLU A 32 -0.05 -13.56 10.40
CA GLU A 32 -0.35 -14.99 10.61
C GLU A 32 0.50 -15.62 11.73
N LEU A 33 1.70 -15.10 11.96
CA LEU A 33 2.65 -15.61 12.96
C LEU A 33 2.63 -14.82 14.28
N GLU A 34 1.79 -13.79 14.41
CA GLU A 34 1.87 -12.84 15.52
C GLU A 34 1.58 -13.47 16.89
N ASP A 35 0.71 -14.49 16.93
CA ASP A 35 0.39 -15.25 18.15
C ASP A 35 1.54 -16.17 18.53
N GLU A 36 2.13 -16.87 17.56
CA GLU A 36 3.28 -17.75 17.77
C GLU A 36 4.50 -16.97 18.27
N LYS A 37 4.73 -15.77 17.72
CA LYS A 37 5.80 -14.87 18.13
C LYS A 37 5.51 -14.13 19.44
N GLY A 38 4.29 -14.26 19.98
CA GLY A 38 3.89 -13.63 21.24
C GLY A 38 3.86 -12.10 21.17
N TYR A 39 3.49 -11.54 20.02
CA TYR A 39 3.46 -10.09 19.86
C TYR A 39 2.45 -9.42 20.80
N PRO A 40 2.86 -8.36 21.51
CA PRO A 40 1.93 -7.62 22.35
C PRO A 40 0.90 -6.91 21.48
N ARG A 41 -0.29 -6.65 22.04
CA ARG A 41 -1.43 -6.07 21.32
C ARG A 41 -1.07 -4.82 20.50
N VAL A 42 -0.24 -3.95 21.06
CA VAL A 42 0.22 -2.72 20.39
C VAL A 42 0.96 -2.99 19.06
N ILE A 43 1.72 -4.08 18.97
CA ILE A 43 2.44 -4.45 17.75
C ILE A 43 1.47 -5.02 16.71
N LYS A 44 0.53 -5.87 17.15
CA LYS A 44 -0.53 -6.42 16.30
C LYS A 44 -1.39 -5.32 15.67
N ASP A 45 -1.82 -4.37 16.49
CA ASP A 45 -2.59 -3.21 16.04
C ASP A 45 -1.77 -2.35 15.06
N ALA A 46 -0.46 -2.16 15.31
CA ALA A 46 0.41 -1.41 14.40
C ALA A 46 0.61 -2.10 13.03
N ILE A 47 0.69 -3.44 13.01
CA ILE A 47 0.76 -4.22 11.77
C ILE A 47 -0.55 -4.04 10.98
N GLU A 48 -1.70 -4.25 11.62
CA GLU A 48 -3.02 -4.08 11.00
C GLU A 48 -3.21 -2.66 10.44
N GLU A 49 -2.93 -1.63 11.24
CA GLU A 49 -3.03 -0.24 10.81
C GLU A 49 -2.13 0.06 9.60
N THR A 50 -0.94 -0.53 9.56
CA THR A 50 0.00 -0.38 8.45
C THR A 50 -0.52 -1.04 7.18
N ILE A 51 -1.04 -2.26 7.28
CA ILE A 51 -1.68 -2.97 6.16
C ILE A 51 -2.83 -2.13 5.60
N GLN A 52 -3.75 -1.64 6.46
CA GLN A 52 -4.89 -0.84 6.04
C GLN A 52 -4.49 0.49 5.42
N ARG A 53 -3.40 1.11 5.89
CA ARG A 53 -2.84 2.32 5.28
C ARG A 53 -2.28 2.03 3.89
N TYR A 54 -1.52 0.94 3.73
CA TYR A 54 -0.93 0.58 2.44
C TYR A 54 -2.00 0.18 1.42
N LYS A 55 -3.06 -0.53 1.83
CA LYS A 55 -4.22 -0.83 0.97
C LYS A 55 -4.87 0.46 0.43
N ARG A 56 -5.05 1.48 1.28
CA ARG A 56 -5.57 2.80 0.88
C ARG A 56 -4.62 3.54 -0.08
N ASP A 57 -3.31 3.52 0.19
CA ASP A 57 -2.31 4.13 -0.67
C ASP A 57 -2.30 3.46 -2.07
N VAL A 58 -2.39 2.11 -2.13
CA VAL A 58 -2.49 1.35 -3.39
C VAL A 58 -3.76 1.70 -4.15
N GLU A 59 -4.91 1.75 -3.48
CA GLU A 59 -6.19 2.10 -4.11
C GLU A 59 -6.14 3.50 -4.74
N TYR A 60 -5.62 4.48 -4.01
CA TYR A 60 -5.45 5.83 -4.53
C TYR A 60 -4.53 5.85 -5.77
N LEU A 61 -3.36 5.23 -5.68
CA LEU A 61 -2.40 5.22 -6.80
C LEU A 61 -2.99 4.53 -8.03
N LYS A 62 -3.74 3.43 -7.85
CA LYS A 62 -4.46 2.77 -8.95
C LYS A 62 -5.52 3.67 -9.58
N ASN A 63 -6.26 4.44 -8.78
CA ASN A 63 -7.26 5.37 -9.29
C ASN A 63 -6.61 6.53 -10.06
N GLU A 64 -5.49 7.06 -9.56
CA GLU A 64 -4.71 8.08 -10.27
C GLU A 64 -4.15 7.57 -11.61
N LEU A 65 -3.60 6.36 -11.62
CA LEU A 65 -3.09 5.73 -12.84
C LEU A 65 -4.19 5.50 -13.89
N LYS A 66 -5.42 5.18 -13.45
CA LYS A 66 -6.59 5.05 -14.33
C LYS A 66 -6.96 6.38 -14.97
N LYS A 67 -7.04 7.46 -14.18
CA LYS A 67 -7.35 8.82 -14.70
C LYS A 67 -6.33 9.29 -15.74
N GLN A 68 -5.04 9.06 -15.46
CA GLN A 68 -3.95 9.37 -16.40
C GLN A 68 -3.95 8.48 -17.66
N GLY A 69 -4.63 7.33 -17.64
CA GLY A 69 -4.83 6.50 -18.82
C GLY A 69 -5.95 7.01 -19.73
N THR A 70 -7.03 7.53 -19.14
CA THR A 70 -8.21 8.03 -19.85
C THR A 70 -8.01 9.39 -20.54
N GLU A 71 -7.04 10.20 -20.12
CA GLU A 71 -6.76 11.51 -20.73
C GLU A 71 -5.98 11.46 -22.06
N THR A 72 -5.55 10.27 -22.49
CA THR A 72 -4.81 10.08 -23.76
C THR A 72 -5.69 9.76 -24.97
N GLU A 73 -7.00 9.59 -24.78
CA GLU A 73 -7.96 9.21 -25.84
C GLU A 73 -9.04 10.30 -26.12
N SER A 74 -8.75 11.58 -25.86
CA SER A 74 -9.67 12.69 -26.18
C SER A 74 -9.00 13.79 -26.98
#